data_AF-A0A263DLM7-F1
#
_entry.id   AF-A0A263DLM7-F1
#
_cell.length_a   1.000
_cell.length_b   1.000
_cell.length_c   1.000
_cell.angle_alpha   90.00
_cell.angle_beta   90.00
_cell.angle_gamma   90.00
#
_symmetry.space_group_name_H-M   'P 1'
#
loop_
_entity.id
_entity.type
_entity.pdbx_description
1 polymer ?
#
loop_
_entity_poly.entity_id
_entity_poly.type
_entity_poly.pdbx_seq_one_letter_code
_entity_poly.pdbx_strand_id
1 'polypeptide(L)'
;MATTGNAPAIAALNAVGVAPDTYGPTVNTARSPRDVEVIGERLAGRIRDLAAGPPRALVVWDTSDEAVLAHVVARSLGVAVLRTSEVEGRLELDRHLEPGTPVVPMATQWVDRRLATLRKLLENRGGQTVAVAAVLGSATLAEVRDVPTAALGALDETTGLLS
;
A
#
# COMPACT_ATOMS: atom_id res chain seq x y z
N MET A 1 -15.46 -15.61 -11.39
CA MET A 1 -14.26 -16.44 -11.66
C MET A 1 -13.02 -15.55 -11.65
N ALA A 2 -12.27 -15.51 -10.55
CA ALA A 2 -10.85 -15.10 -10.43
C ALA A 2 -10.42 -15.01 -8.94
N THR A 3 -10.56 -16.09 -8.16
CA THR A 3 -10.13 -16.11 -6.74
C THR A 3 -8.86 -16.94 -6.49
N THR A 4 -8.36 -17.67 -7.48
CA THR A 4 -7.24 -18.62 -7.30
C THR A 4 -5.86 -17.96 -7.17
N GLY A 5 -5.72 -16.66 -7.45
CA GLY A 5 -4.40 -16.03 -7.54
C GLY A 5 -3.75 -15.64 -6.21
N ASN A 6 -4.52 -15.33 -5.17
CA ASN A 6 -3.99 -14.69 -3.96
C ASN A 6 -3.87 -15.64 -2.76
N ALA A 7 -4.23 -16.92 -2.89
CA ALA A 7 -4.25 -17.86 -1.77
C ALA A 7 -2.92 -17.92 -0.97
N PRO A 8 -1.73 -17.95 -1.59
CA PRO A 8 -0.47 -17.93 -0.83
C PRO A 8 -0.28 -16.63 -0.03
N ALA A 9 -0.66 -15.48 -0.59
CA ALA A 9 -0.55 -14.19 0.08
C ALA A 9 -1.59 -14.02 1.19
N ILE A 10 -2.79 -14.58 1.03
CA ILE A 10 -3.81 -14.60 2.08
C ILE A 10 -3.35 -15.52 3.23
N ALA A 11 -2.76 -16.67 2.94
CA ALA A 11 -2.19 -17.55 3.97
C ALA A 11 -1.04 -16.87 4.72
N ALA A 12 -0.13 -16.22 4.00
CA ALA A 12 0.95 -15.43 4.58
C ALA A 12 0.41 -14.29 5.47
N LEU A 13 -0.61 -13.57 5.00
CA LEU A 13 -1.25 -12.49 5.74
C LEU A 13 -1.94 -12.98 7.02
N ASN A 14 -2.57 -14.16 6.99
CA ASN A 14 -3.10 -14.80 8.21
C ASN A 14 -1.99 -15.18 9.21
N ALA A 15 -0.82 -15.62 8.74
CA ALA A 15 0.29 -16.01 9.60
C ALA A 15 0.92 -14.81 10.33
N VAL A 16 1.14 -13.70 9.62
CA VAL A 16 1.67 -12.47 10.22
C VAL A 16 0.62 -11.70 10.99
N GLY A 17 -0.64 -11.71 10.53
CA GLY A 17 -1.71 -10.93 11.10
C GLY A 17 -1.54 -9.42 10.91
N VAL A 18 -2.52 -8.68 11.42
CA VAL A 18 -2.61 -7.23 11.36
C VAL A 18 -2.64 -6.67 12.78
N ALA A 19 -2.03 -5.51 12.99
CA ALA A 19 -2.00 -4.80 14.27
C ALA A 19 -2.37 -3.33 14.05
N PRO A 20 -2.88 -2.62 15.08
CA PRO A 20 -3.06 -1.18 15.00
C PRO A 20 -1.72 -0.44 15.01
N ASP A 21 -1.65 0.66 14.26
CA ASP A 21 -0.52 1.60 14.24
C ASP A 21 -1.05 3.05 14.14
N THR A 22 -0.13 4.02 14.23
CA THR A 22 -0.35 5.47 14.19
C THR A 22 -1.22 5.89 13.01
N TYR A 23 -1.00 5.30 11.83
CA TYR A 23 -1.70 5.66 10.59
C TYR A 23 -2.71 4.60 10.11
N GLY A 24 -3.11 3.68 10.99
CA GLY A 24 -4.13 2.66 10.71
C GLY A 24 -3.61 1.25 10.95
N PRO A 25 -4.34 0.22 10.48
CA PRO A 25 -3.89 -1.16 10.56
C PRO A 25 -2.60 -1.36 9.76
N THR A 26 -1.68 -2.17 10.30
CA THR A 26 -0.41 -2.51 9.68
C THR A 26 -0.14 -4.01 9.76
N VAL A 27 0.51 -4.57 8.73
CA VAL A 27 0.95 -5.97 8.74
C VAL A 27 2.04 -6.14 9.80
N ASN A 28 1.94 -7.13 10.69
CA ASN A 28 2.97 -7.35 11.69
C ASN A 28 4.22 -8.00 11.07
N THR A 29 5.11 -7.16 10.53
CA THR A 29 6.25 -7.63 9.72
C THR A 29 7.31 -8.34 10.55
N ALA A 30 7.31 -8.14 11.87
CA ALA A 30 8.23 -8.79 12.80
C ALA A 30 7.95 -10.29 12.99
N ARG A 31 6.74 -10.78 12.70
CA ARG A 31 6.39 -12.20 12.94
C ARG A 31 7.08 -13.17 11.98
N SER A 32 7.15 -12.82 10.70
CA SER A 32 7.70 -13.71 9.68
C SER A 32 8.16 -12.90 8.46
N PRO A 33 9.46 -12.61 8.34
CA PRO A 33 10.02 -11.94 7.17
C PRO A 33 9.70 -12.68 5.86
N ARG A 34 9.65 -14.01 5.90
CA ARG A 34 9.30 -14.84 4.74
C ARG A 34 7.86 -14.60 4.27
N ASP A 35 6.91 -14.47 5.18
CA ASP A 35 5.52 -14.24 4.81
C ASP A 35 5.32 -12.80 4.31
N VAL A 36 6.06 -11.83 4.87
CA VAL A 36 6.11 -10.45 4.34
C VAL A 36 6.64 -10.42 2.91
N GLU A 37 7.65 -11.23 2.59
CA GLU A 37 8.16 -11.39 1.21
C GLU A 37 7.06 -11.89 0.27
N VAL A 38 6.32 -12.93 0.64
CA VAL A 38 5.21 -13.47 -0.16
C VAL A 38 4.12 -12.42 -0.39
N ILE A 39 3.75 -11.67 0.65
CA ILE A 39 2.75 -10.59 0.56
C ILE A 39 3.25 -9.50 -0.40
N GLY A 40 4.48 -9.02 -0.19
CA GLY A 40 5.03 -7.91 -0.96
C GLY A 40 5.28 -8.24 -2.43
N GLU A 41 5.82 -9.43 -2.73
CA GLU A 41 5.99 -9.90 -4.11
C GLU A 41 4.66 -10.03 -4.84
N ARG A 42 3.63 -10.54 -4.14
CA ARG A 42 2.30 -10.67 -4.73
C ARG A 42 1.66 -9.29 -4.99
N LEU A 43 1.77 -8.36 -4.04
CA LEU A 43 1.24 -7.01 -4.21
C LEU A 43 1.96 -6.26 -5.34
N ALA A 44 3.29 -6.40 -5.45
CA ALA A 44 4.08 -5.89 -6.55
C ALA A 44 3.61 -6.43 -7.90
N GLY A 45 3.34 -7.74 -8.00
CA GLY A 45 2.74 -8.33 -9.20
C GLY A 45 1.42 -7.67 -9.58
N ARG A 46 0.51 -7.49 -8.61
CA ARG A 46 -0.79 -6.83 -8.84
C ARG A 46 -0.63 -5.38 -9.28
N ILE A 47 0.29 -4.63 -8.69
CA ILE A 47 0.59 -3.24 -9.11
C ILE A 47 1.09 -3.23 -10.56
N ARG A 48 2.02 -4.12 -10.90
CA ARG A 48 2.58 -4.21 -12.26
C ARG A 48 1.52 -4.54 -13.32
N ASP A 49 0.61 -5.45 -13.01
CA ASP A 49 -0.44 -5.89 -13.94
C ASP A 49 -1.52 -4.83 -14.18
N LEU A 50 -1.75 -3.94 -13.20
CA LEU A 50 -2.90 -3.02 -13.21
C LEU A 50 -2.53 -1.57 -13.47
N ALA A 51 -1.31 -1.13 -13.13
CA ALA A 51 -0.95 0.27 -13.23
C ALA A 51 -1.07 0.80 -14.67
N ALA A 52 -1.55 2.04 -14.80
CA ALA A 52 -1.71 2.70 -16.11
C ALA A 52 -0.35 3.00 -16.81
N GLY A 53 0.77 2.81 -16.09
CA GLY A 53 2.14 2.94 -16.57
C GLY A 53 3.13 2.46 -15.50
N PRO A 54 4.44 2.34 -15.83
CA PRO A 54 5.43 1.88 -14.88
C PRO A 54 5.59 2.89 -13.73
N PRO A 55 5.38 2.50 -12.46
CA PRO A 55 5.61 3.39 -11.34
C PRO A 55 7.10 3.69 -11.20
N ARG A 56 7.43 4.86 -10.63
CA ARG A 56 8.81 5.23 -10.26
C ARG A 56 9.04 5.29 -8.76
N ALA A 57 7.97 5.42 -7.97
CA ALA A 57 8.05 5.31 -6.53
C ALA A 57 6.75 4.77 -5.90
N LEU A 58 6.92 4.09 -4.76
CA LEU A 58 5.85 3.87 -3.78
C LEU A 58 5.83 5.03 -2.79
N VAL A 59 4.66 5.36 -2.27
CA VAL A 59 4.51 6.36 -1.21
C VAL A 59 3.74 5.75 -0.05
N VAL A 60 4.33 5.74 1.14
CA VAL A 60 3.76 5.11 2.34
C VAL A 60 3.84 6.03 3.56
N TRP A 61 3.01 5.74 4.56
CA TRP A 61 3.16 6.34 5.88
C TRP A 61 4.46 5.88 6.55
N ASP A 62 5.17 6.80 7.21
CA ASP A 62 6.44 6.52 7.89
C ASP A 62 6.22 5.80 9.22
N THR A 63 5.97 4.50 9.13
CA THR A 63 5.94 3.57 10.25
C THR A 63 6.85 2.39 9.97
N SER A 64 7.29 1.70 11.03
CA SER A 64 8.25 0.60 10.89
C SER A 64 7.71 -0.53 10.02
N ASP A 65 6.47 -0.98 10.27
CA ASP A 65 5.87 -2.09 9.54
C ASP A 65 5.52 -1.71 8.09
N GLU A 66 4.98 -0.51 7.84
CA GLU A 66 4.73 -0.04 6.46
C GLU A 66 6.04 0.11 5.68
N ALA A 67 7.11 0.60 6.32
CA ALA A 67 8.40 0.76 5.68
C ALA A 67 9.02 -0.59 5.27
N VAL A 68 8.87 -1.64 6.10
CA VAL A 68 9.36 -2.99 5.78
C VAL A 68 8.57 -3.58 4.61
N LEU A 69 7.24 -3.51 4.65
CA LEU A 69 6.41 -3.99 3.54
C LEU A 69 6.70 -3.21 2.25
N ALA A 70 6.77 -1.88 2.33
CA ALA A 70 7.08 -1.02 1.18
C ALA A 70 8.44 -1.34 0.58
N HIS A 71 9.44 -1.65 1.42
CA HIS A 71 10.75 -2.05 0.94
C HIS A 71 10.67 -3.31 0.07
N VAL A 72 9.95 -4.35 0.52
CA VAL A 72 9.78 -5.60 -0.24
C VAL A 72 9.07 -5.35 -1.57
N VAL A 73 7.97 -4.61 -1.55
CA VAL A 73 7.19 -4.29 -2.75
C VAL A 73 8.03 -3.48 -3.73
N ALA A 74 8.72 -2.45 -3.24
CA ALA A 74 9.57 -1.58 -4.05
C ALA A 74 10.75 -2.32 -4.66
N ARG A 75 11.40 -3.21 -3.91
CA ARG A 75 12.46 -4.09 -4.42
C ARG A 75 11.95 -4.96 -5.56
N SER A 76 10.76 -5.52 -5.41
CA SER A 76 10.11 -6.37 -6.44
C SER A 76 9.70 -5.57 -7.69
N LEU A 77 9.38 -4.30 -7.55
CA LEU A 77 9.04 -3.39 -8.65
C LEU A 77 10.26 -2.69 -9.27
N GLY A 78 11.40 -2.65 -8.56
CA GLY A 78 12.58 -1.88 -8.97
C GLY A 78 12.39 -0.36 -8.82
N VAL A 79 11.64 0.10 -7.82
CA VAL A 79 11.27 1.52 -7.62
C VAL A 79 11.75 2.07 -6.27
N ALA A 80 11.69 3.40 -6.09
CA ALA A 80 12.00 4.03 -4.81
C ALA A 80 10.82 3.93 -3.82
N VAL A 81 11.09 4.09 -2.52
CA VAL A 81 10.06 4.28 -1.47
C VAL A 81 10.17 5.70 -0.94
N LEU A 82 9.13 6.50 -1.07
CA LEU A 82 8.99 7.79 -0.42
C LEU A 82 8.12 7.63 0.82
N ARG A 83 8.45 8.37 1.87
CA ARG A 83 7.77 8.26 3.15
C ARG A 83 7.07 9.55 3.50
N THR A 84 5.88 9.42 4.05
CA THR A 84 5.08 10.54 4.51
C THR A 84 4.82 10.47 5.99
N SER A 85 4.99 11.58 6.67
CA SER A 85 4.77 11.72 8.11
C SER A 85 3.99 12.99 8.40
N GLU A 86 3.28 12.99 9.52
CA GLU A 86 2.65 14.18 10.05
C GLU A 86 3.54 14.81 11.13
N VAL A 87 3.94 16.06 10.92
CA VAL A 87 4.75 16.85 11.84
C VAL A 87 3.99 18.13 12.16
N GLU A 88 3.61 18.34 13.42
CA GLU A 88 2.86 19.52 13.87
C GLU A 88 1.57 19.78 13.07
N GLY A 89 0.84 18.71 12.73
CA GLY A 89 -0.40 18.81 11.93
C GLY A 89 -0.17 19.02 10.43
N ARG A 90 1.07 19.00 9.96
CA ARG A 90 1.43 19.15 8.55
C ARG A 90 1.90 17.82 7.98
N LEU A 91 1.32 17.44 6.85
CA LEU A 91 1.75 16.28 6.11
C LEU A 91 2.99 16.61 5.26
N GLU A 92 4.05 15.86 5.44
CA GLU A 92 5.32 16.03 4.74
C GLU A 92 5.72 14.77 3.97
N LEU A 93 6.62 14.95 3.00
CA LEU A 93 7.24 13.89 2.21
C LEU A 93 8.75 13.97 2.48
N ASP A 94 9.37 12.83 2.77
CA ASP A 94 10.79 12.73 3.14
C ASP A 94 11.75 13.26 2.07
N ARG A 95 11.31 13.31 0.80
CA ARG A 95 12.10 13.74 -0.34
C ARG A 95 11.29 14.57 -1.33
N HIS A 96 12.01 15.34 -2.15
CA HIS A 96 11.39 16.03 -3.27
C HIS A 96 10.93 15.04 -4.34
N LEU A 97 9.87 15.41 -5.06
CA LEU A 97 9.32 14.64 -6.14
C LEU A 97 9.36 15.48 -7.41
N GLU A 98 10.01 14.97 -8.44
CA GLU A 98 10.08 15.65 -9.73
C GLU A 98 8.67 15.75 -10.34
N PRO A 99 8.31 16.89 -10.95
CA PRO A 99 7.02 17.04 -11.62
C PRO A 99 6.75 15.93 -12.64
N GLY A 100 5.53 15.39 -12.61
CA GLY A 100 5.09 14.27 -13.44
C GLY A 100 5.56 12.88 -12.96
N THR A 101 6.24 12.75 -11.82
CA THR A 101 6.71 11.43 -11.37
C THR A 101 5.53 10.49 -11.10
N PRO A 102 5.46 9.31 -11.76
CA PRO A 102 4.39 8.35 -11.55
C PRO A 102 4.60 7.61 -10.23
N VAL A 103 3.62 7.69 -9.34
CA VAL A 103 3.68 7.16 -7.98
C VAL A 103 2.48 6.26 -7.65
N VAL A 104 2.70 5.37 -6.70
CA VAL A 104 1.67 4.49 -6.14
C VAL A 104 1.61 4.71 -4.63
N PRO A 105 0.58 5.40 -4.12
CA PRO A 105 0.24 5.36 -2.71
C PRO A 105 -0.03 3.91 -2.30
N MET A 106 0.61 3.46 -1.23
CA MET A 106 0.47 2.12 -0.68
C MET A 106 0.23 2.18 0.84
N ALA A 107 -0.59 1.26 1.34
CA ALA A 107 -0.78 1.01 2.76
C ALA A 107 -1.08 -0.48 3.00
N THR A 108 -1.03 -0.94 4.24
CA THR A 108 -1.66 -2.20 4.63
C THR A 108 -3.16 -2.14 4.38
N GLN A 109 -3.83 -1.09 4.87
CA GLN A 109 -5.23 -0.82 4.61
C GLN A 109 -5.47 0.70 4.59
N TRP A 110 -6.32 1.18 3.68
CA TRP A 110 -6.75 2.57 3.69
C TRP A 110 -7.93 2.75 4.64
N VAL A 111 -7.81 3.72 5.54
CA VAL A 111 -8.87 4.12 6.47
C VAL A 111 -9.09 5.63 6.39
N ASP A 112 -10.32 6.04 6.68
CA ASP A 112 -10.74 7.44 6.73
C ASP A 112 -10.34 8.25 5.48
N ARG A 113 -9.91 9.49 5.70
CA ARG A 113 -9.50 10.44 4.66
C ARG A 113 -8.02 10.34 4.30
N ARG A 114 -7.25 9.39 4.88
CA ARG A 114 -5.78 9.33 4.74
C ARG A 114 -5.35 9.19 3.28
N LEU A 115 -6.04 8.36 2.51
CA LEU A 115 -5.77 8.21 1.08
C LEU A 115 -6.00 9.52 0.32
N ALA A 116 -7.13 10.19 0.56
CA ALA A 116 -7.44 11.46 -0.09
C ALA A 116 -6.40 12.55 0.25
N THR A 117 -6.01 12.66 1.53
CA THR A 117 -4.99 13.60 1.98
C THR A 117 -3.63 13.33 1.32
N LEU A 118 -3.20 12.06 1.29
CA LEU A 118 -1.93 11.67 0.67
C LEU A 118 -1.93 11.94 -0.83
N ARG A 119 -3.02 11.59 -1.54
CA ARG A 119 -3.14 11.86 -2.98
C ARG A 119 -3.09 13.36 -3.27
N LYS A 120 -3.73 14.19 -2.42
CA LYS A 120 -3.68 15.65 -2.57
C LYS A 120 -2.29 16.22 -2.32
N LEU A 121 -1.56 15.70 -1.33
CA LEU A 121 -0.14 16.05 -1.13
C LEU A 121 0.67 15.74 -2.39
N LEU A 122 0.52 14.52 -2.93
CA LEU A 122 1.30 14.08 -4.08
C LEU A 122 1.01 14.94 -5.30
N GLU A 123 -0.26 15.23 -5.60
CA GLU A 123 -0.66 16.16 -6.66
C GLU A 123 0.02 17.53 -6.48
N ASN A 124 -0.05 18.10 -5.28
CA ASN A 124 0.55 19.40 -4.97
C ASN A 124 2.09 19.40 -5.06
N ARG A 125 2.73 18.24 -4.91
CA ARG A 125 4.18 18.03 -5.07
C ARG A 125 4.56 17.63 -6.50
N GLY A 126 3.62 17.69 -7.45
CA GLY A 126 3.85 17.36 -8.86
C GLY A 126 3.81 15.85 -9.17
N GLY A 127 3.34 15.02 -8.26
CA GLY A 127 3.23 13.57 -8.45
C GLY A 127 1.99 13.18 -9.22
N GLN A 128 2.15 12.17 -10.08
CA GLN A 128 1.06 11.56 -10.82
C GLN A 128 0.72 10.22 -10.19
N THR A 129 -0.44 10.10 -9.55
CA THR A 129 -0.89 8.79 -9.06
C THR A 129 -1.23 7.91 -10.27
N VAL A 130 -0.57 6.76 -10.43
CA VAL A 130 -0.81 5.82 -11.56
C VAL A 130 -1.54 4.54 -11.16
N ALA A 131 -1.57 4.27 -9.85
CA ALA A 131 -2.40 3.26 -9.20
C ALA A 131 -2.49 3.58 -7.70
N VAL A 132 -3.43 2.97 -6.99
CA VAL A 132 -3.46 2.93 -5.53
C VAL A 132 -3.39 1.48 -5.07
N ALA A 133 -2.55 1.17 -4.09
CA ALA A 133 -2.37 -0.19 -3.61
C ALA A 133 -2.72 -0.31 -2.14
N ALA A 134 -3.22 -1.48 -1.75
CA ALA A 134 -3.26 -1.91 -0.36
C ALA A 134 -3.00 -3.41 -0.25
N VAL A 135 -2.62 -3.89 0.93
CA VAL A 135 -2.68 -5.34 1.21
C VAL A 135 -4.14 -5.76 1.34
N LEU A 136 -4.91 -4.97 2.07
CA LEU A 136 -6.30 -5.20 2.43
C LEU A 136 -7.22 -4.21 1.71
N GLY A 137 -8.27 -4.75 1.11
CA GLY A 137 -9.41 -3.99 0.63
C GLY A 137 -10.05 -3.17 1.75
N SER A 138 -10.65 -2.06 1.36
CA SER A 138 -11.38 -1.15 2.24
C SER A 138 -12.42 -0.40 1.41
N ALA A 139 -13.43 0.16 2.07
CA ALA A 139 -14.38 1.08 1.42
C ALA A 139 -13.64 2.25 0.76
N THR A 140 -12.66 2.84 1.45
CA THR A 140 -11.82 3.93 0.93
C THR A 140 -11.09 3.55 -0.36
N LEU A 141 -10.50 2.36 -0.44
CA LEU A 141 -9.86 1.89 -1.68
C LEU A 141 -10.92 1.63 -2.76
N ALA A 142 -12.07 1.05 -2.37
CA ALA A 142 -13.17 0.75 -3.27
C ALA A 142 -13.89 2.01 -3.79
N GLU A 143 -13.64 3.20 -3.28
CA GLU A 143 -14.16 4.48 -3.80
C GLU A 143 -13.27 5.09 -4.89
N VAL A 144 -12.03 4.62 -5.04
CA VAL A 144 -11.13 5.09 -6.11
C VAL A 144 -11.64 4.60 -7.46
N ARG A 145 -11.83 5.53 -8.40
CA ARG A 145 -12.40 5.28 -9.74
C ARG A 145 -11.56 5.83 -10.88
N ASP A 146 -10.69 6.78 -10.57
CA ASP A 146 -9.92 7.54 -11.53
C ASP A 146 -8.56 6.92 -11.86
N VAL A 147 -8.10 5.96 -11.05
CA VAL A 147 -6.88 5.17 -11.29
C VAL A 147 -7.11 3.71 -10.88
N PRO A 148 -6.34 2.76 -11.45
CA PRO A 148 -6.39 1.36 -11.05
C PRO A 148 -6.08 1.14 -9.56
N THR A 149 -6.76 0.17 -8.94
CA THR A 149 -6.55 -0.22 -7.54
C THR A 149 -6.07 -1.65 -7.41
N ALA A 150 -5.05 -1.89 -6.56
CA ALA A 150 -4.55 -3.22 -6.24
C ALA A 150 -4.82 -3.59 -4.78
N ALA A 151 -5.35 -4.79 -4.55
CA ALA A 151 -5.51 -5.41 -3.23
C ALA A 151 -5.24 -6.92 -3.28
N LEU A 152 -4.85 -7.52 -2.15
CA LEU A 152 -4.60 -8.96 -2.02
C LEU A 152 -5.76 -9.74 -1.42
N GLY A 153 -6.46 -9.15 -0.46
CA GLY A 153 -7.67 -9.73 0.15
C GLY A 153 -8.54 -8.65 0.77
N ALA A 154 -9.63 -9.03 1.40
CA ALA A 154 -10.45 -8.15 2.24
C ALA A 154 -10.52 -8.71 3.67
N LEU A 155 -10.53 -7.81 4.66
CA LEU A 155 -10.96 -8.16 6.01
C LEU A 155 -12.48 -8.27 6.01
N ASP A 156 -13.00 -9.43 6.37
CA ASP A 156 -14.40 -9.56 6.75
C ASP A 156 -14.57 -8.95 8.15
N GLU A 157 -15.25 -7.80 8.22
CA GLU A 157 -15.49 -7.06 9.46
C GLU A 157 -16.36 -7.84 10.46
N THR A 158 -17.09 -8.86 10.00
CA THR A 158 -17.99 -9.67 10.82
C THR A 158 -17.25 -10.81 11.52
N THR A 159 -16.27 -11.41 10.83
CA THR A 159 -15.55 -12.61 11.32
C THR A 159 -14.11 -12.31 11.73
N GLY A 160 -13.57 -11.15 11.33
CA GLY A 160 -12.15 -10.82 11.44
C GLY A 160 -11.25 -11.68 10.53
N LEU A 161 -11.84 -12.48 9.63
CA LEU A 161 -11.12 -13.38 8.74
C LEU A 161 -10.79 -12.73 7.41
N LEU A 162 -9.70 -13.18 6.81
CA LEU A 162 -9.22 -12.72 5.51
C LEU A 162 -9.83 -13.57 4.39
N SER A 163 -10.42 -12.92 3.40
CA SER A 163 -11.02 -13.54 2.20
C SER A 163 -10.47 -13.01 0.89
#